data_AF-A0A380WAS4-F1
#
_entry.id   AF-A0A380WAS4-F1
#
_cell.length_a   1.000
_cell.length_b   1.000
_cell.length_c   1.000
_cell.angle_alpha   90.00
_cell.angle_beta   90.00
_cell.angle_gamma   90.00
#
_symmetry.space_group_name_H-M   'P 1'
#
loop_
_entity.id
_entity.type
_entity.pdbx_description
1 polymer ?
#
loop_
_entity_poly.entity_id
_entity_poly.type
_entity_poly.pdbx_seq_one_letter_code
_entity_poly.pdbx_strand_id
1 'polypeptide(L)' 'MKLVATVHEVKKSGERLCVSMKAKQLQFESLYSTVLHEIEIPDTETARRTYYIGRRVSLEVKPA' A
#
# COMPACT_ATOMS: atom_id res chain seq x y z
N MET A 1 13.68 3.39 1.14
CA MET A 1 13.32 3.96 -0.18
C MET A 1 11.87 4.43 -0.14
N LYS A 2 11.51 5.55 -0.77
CA LYS A 2 10.12 6.04 -0.79
C LYS A 2 9.39 5.55 -2.04
N LEU A 3 8.41 4.67 -1.86
CA LEU A 3 7.60 4.09 -2.95
C LEU A 3 6.22 4.76 -2.97
N VAL A 4 5.80 5.23 -4.15
CA VAL A 4 4.43 5.73 -4.33
C VAL A 4 3.57 4.58 -4.80
N ALA A 5 2.53 4.29 -4.04
CA ALA A 5 1.63 3.18 -4.26
C ALA A 5 0.18 3.66 -4.28
N THR A 6 -0.66 2.97 -5.04
CA THR A 6 -2.10 3.26 -5.10
C THR A 6 -2.84 2.14 -4.40
N VAL A 7 -3.69 2.48 -3.45
CA VAL A 7 -4.59 1.52 -2.79
C VAL A 7 -5.54 0.98 -3.83
N HIS A 8 -5.55 -0.33 -4.02
CA HIS A 8 -6.42 -0.98 -5.00
C HIS A 8 -7.53 -1.79 -4.33
N GLU A 9 -7.27 -2.30 -3.12
CA GLU A 9 -8.24 -3.09 -2.36
C GLU A 9 -8.08 -2.80 -0.87
N VAL A 10 -9.21 -2.76 -0.16
CA VAL A 10 -9.27 -2.63 1.30
C VAL A 10 -10.28 -3.64 1.80
N LYS A 11 -9.83 -4.60 2.60
CA LYS A 11 -10.67 -5.64 3.21
C LYS A 11 -10.66 -5.48 4.72
N LYS A 12 -11.82 -5.57 5.35
CA LYS A 12 -11.92 -5.61 6.80
C LYS A 12 -11.87 -7.07 7.27
N SER A 13 -10.98 -7.36 8.21
CA SER A 13 -10.85 -8.66 8.87
C SER A 13 -10.86 -8.44 10.39
N GLY A 14 -12.03 -8.63 11.02
CA GLY A 14 -12.22 -8.36 12.44
C GLY A 14 -11.97 -6.89 12.80
N GLU A 15 -10.98 -6.64 13.67
CA GLU A 15 -10.56 -5.31 14.11
C GLU A 15 -9.42 -4.71 13.26
N ARG A 16 -9.09 -5.35 12.12
CA ARG A 16 -8.02 -4.91 11.21
C ARG A 16 -8.55 -4.64 9.81
N LEU A 17 -7.85 -3.78 9.10
CA LEU A 17 -7.99 -3.54 7.67
C LEU A 17 -6.75 -4.09 6.97
N CYS A 18 -6.96 -5.01 6.03
CA CYS A 18 -5.96 -5.45 5.08
C CYS A 18 -6.03 -4.52 3.87
N VAL A 19 -4.96 -3.76 3.63
CA VAL A 19 -4.88 -2.78 2.54
C VAL A 19 -3.88 -3.30 1.52
N SER A 20 -4.36 -3.60 0.32
CA SER A 20 -3.54 -4.11 -0.78
C SER A 20 -3.32 -3.02 -1.82
N MET A 21 -2.06 -2.75 -2.11
CA MET A 21 -1.61 -1.56 -2.83
C MET A 21 -0.68 -1.93 -3.98
N LYS A 22 -0.81 -1.22 -5.10
CA LYS A 22 0.06 -1.40 -6.28
C LYS A 22 1.09 -0.29 -6.32
N ALA A 23 2.36 -0.64 -6.19
CA ALA A 23 3.50 0.27 -6.32
C ALA A 23 4.28 -0.07 -7.58
N LYS A 24 4.77 0.94 -8.31
CA LYS A 24 5.78 0.71 -9.36
C LYS A 24 7.15 0.85 -8.71
N GLN A 25 7.88 -0.26 -8.62
CA GLN A 25 9.25 -0.28 -8.13
C GLN A 25 10.20 -0.40 -9.31
N LEU A 26 11.16 0.53 -9.39
CA LEU A 26 12.28 0.41 -10.33
C LEU A 26 13.17 -0.74 -9.83
N GLN A 27 13.28 -1.82 -10.59
CA GLN A 27 14.14 -2.96 -10.23
C GLN A 27 15.55 -2.82 -10.82
N PHE A 28 15.65 -2.33 -12.06
CA PHE A 28 16.90 -2.07 -12.77
C PHE A 28 16.74 -0.82 -13.64
N GLU A 29 17.86 -0.30 -14.18
CA GLU A 29 18.00 0.98 -14.92
C GLU A 29 16.95 1.27 -16.00
N SER A 30 16.12 0.30 -16.41
CA SER A 30 14.99 0.52 -17.33
C SER A 30 13.75 -0.36 -17.07
N LEU A 31 13.70 -1.13 -15.97
CA LEU A 31 12.61 -2.08 -15.70
C LEU A 31 11.82 -1.66 -14.46
N TYR A 32 10.54 -1.32 -14.67
CA TYR A 32 9.57 -1.11 -13.60
C TYR A 32 8.81 -2.41 -13.36
N SER A 33 8.89 -2.95 -12.15
CA SER A 33 8.00 -4.02 -11.69
C SER A 33 6.82 -3.41 -10.94
N THR A 34 5.64 -3.99 -11.14
CA THR A 34 4.48 -3.65 -10.31
C THR A 34 4.49 -4.59 -9.11
N VAL A 35 4.80 -4.05 -7.95
CA VAL A 35 4.82 -4.79 -6.69
C VAL A 35 3.50 -4.58 -5.97
N LEU A 36 2.90 -5.68 -5.55
CA LEU A 36 1.76 -5.68 -4.63
C LEU A 36 2.32 -5.60 -3.21
N HIS A 37 1.92 -4.57 -2.49
CA HIS A 37 2.20 -4.42 -1.07
C HIS A 37 0.91 -4.57 -0.30
N GLU A 38 0.92 -5.48 0.67
CA GLU A 38 -0.20 -5.69 1.58
C GLU A 38 0.24 -5.28 2.98
N ILE A 39 -0.59 -4.47 3.63
CA ILE A 39 -0.38 -4.05 5.02
C ILE A 39 -1.63 -4.34 5.82
N GLU A 40 -1.43 -4.74 7.08
CA GLU A 40 -2.50 -4.85 8.06
C GLU A 40 -2.42 -3.68 9.02
N ILE A 41 -3.49 -2.90 9.09
CA ILE A 41 -3.61 -1.77 10.00
C ILE A 41 -4.84 -1.93 10.89
N PRO A 42 -4.84 -1.39 12.12
CA PRO A 42 -6.04 -1.38 12.94
C PRO A 42 -7.19 -0.64 12.26
N ASP A 43 -8.40 -1.18 12.39
CA ASP A 43 -9.63 -0.60 11.83
C ASP A 43 -10.08 0.63 12.64
N THR A 44 -9.39 1.74 12.41
CA THR A 44 -9.67 3.05 13.03
C THR A 44 -10.33 4.00 12.02
N GLU A 45 -11.04 5.01 12.51
CA GLU A 45 -11.60 6.07 11.65
C GLU A 45 -10.52 6.74 10.79
N THR A 46 -9.36 7.00 11.39
CA THR A 46 -8.18 7.54 10.70
C THR A 46 -7.71 6.62 9.59
N ALA A 47 -7.63 5.31 9.84
CA ALA A 47 -7.24 4.33 8.83
C ALA A 47 -8.23 4.30 7.66
N ARG A 48 -9.54 4.26 7.91
CA ARG A 48 -10.55 4.25 6.84
C ARG A 48 -10.51 5.51 5.97
N ARG A 49 -10.28 6.68 6.58
CA ARG A 49 -10.14 7.95 5.83
C ARG A 49 -8.84 8.04 5.04
N THR A 50 -7.79 7.39 5.51
CA THR A 50 -6.45 7.45 4.89
C THR A 50 -6.29 6.43 3.78
N TYR A 51 -6.82 5.22 3.95
CA TYR A 51 -6.61 4.07 3.07
C TYR A 51 -7.92 3.66 2.41
N TYR A 52 -8.35 4.42 1.40
CA TYR A 52 -9.48 4.09 0.54
C TYR A 52 -9.03 3.79 -0.89
N ILE A 53 -9.83 3.03 -1.63
CA ILE A 53 -9.50 2.59 -3.00
C ILE A 53 -9.27 3.79 -3.91
N GLY A 54 -8.19 3.76 -4.69
CA GLY A 54 -7.75 4.85 -5.57
C GLY A 54 -6.87 5.90 -4.88
N ARG A 55 -6.74 5.86 -3.54
CA ARG A 55 -5.85 6.77 -2.82
C ARG A 55 -4.40 6.45 -3.11
N ARG A 56 -3.64 7.47 -3.50
CA ARG A 56 -2.18 7.40 -3.57
C ARG A 56 -1.58 7.66 -2.19
N VAL A 57 -0.70 6.78 -1.77
CA VAL A 57 0.05 6.91 -0.51
C VAL A 57 1.54 6.67 -0.77
N SER A 58 2.38 7.27 0.07
CA SER A 58 3.81 7.01 0.05
C SER A 58 4.12 5.96 1.11
N LEU A 59 4.72 4.85 0.71
CA LEU A 59 5.25 3.84 1.60
C LEU A 59 6.75 4.05 1.78
N GLU A 60 7.19 4.05 3.03
CA GLU A 60 8.60 3.88 3.35
C GLU A 60 8.89 2.40 3.46
N VAL A 61 9.45 1.83 2.40
CA VAL A 61 9.88 0.44 2.39
C VAL A 61 11.33 0.42 2.89
N LYS A 62 11.54 -0.27 4.00
CA LYS A 62 12.89 -0.64 4.45
C LYS A 62 13.39 -1.76 3.52
N PRO A 63 14.58 -1.65 2.94
CA PRO A 63 15.21 -2.82 2.35
C PRO A 63 15.34 -3.89 3.44
N ALA A 64 14.99 -5.13 3.10
CA ALA A 64 15.26 -6.29 3.94
C ALA A 64 16.77 -6.50 4.07
#